data_AF-A0A4D6X8U9-F1
#
_entry.id   AF-A0A4D6X8U9-F1
#
_cell.length_a   1.000
_cell.length_b   1.000
_cell.length_c   1.000
_cell.angle_alpha   90.00
_cell.angle_beta   90.00
_cell.angle_gamma   90.00
#
_symmetry.space_group_name_H-M   'P 1'
#
loop_
_entity.id
_entity.type
_entity.pdbx_description
1 polymer ?
#
loop_
_entity_poly.entity_id
_entity_poly.type
_entity_poly.pdbx_seq_one_letter_code
_entity_poly.pdbx_strand_id
1 'polypeptide(L)'
;MASVRGLELFGHHFRDFRDRYVLIGGVASALAMEDAGDSFRATKDLDIVLVVEALDAGFVAHFWSFIDAGGYQIRLKGGEKPCFYRFDKPTDEAYPAQIELFSRAPDGLDHEENATLIPIPTDETVSSLSAILLDDAYYRLLLTGRLENGELSYIGADRLIPFKVKAWLDLSERKKNGEQVESKHIRKHRNDVLALTGLLDGVVTELPESIMADMKLFLELLPAEDVDFKQLNLKTNMATIIDRLGESFGLTTA
;
A
#
# COMPACT_ATOMS: atom_id res chain seq x y z
N MET A 1 -14.87 9.85 -6.51
CA MET A 1 -13.61 9.67 -5.79
C MET A 1 -13.94 9.12 -4.42
N ALA A 2 -13.23 8.09 -4.01
CA ALA A 2 -13.42 7.39 -2.76
C ALA A 2 -13.50 8.42 -1.63
N SER A 3 -14.42 8.21 -0.68
CA SER A 3 -14.63 9.10 0.47
C SER A 3 -13.47 9.00 1.48
N VAL A 4 -12.25 9.27 1.01
CA VAL A 4 -11.02 9.38 1.80
C VAL A 4 -10.75 10.85 1.99
N ARG A 5 -10.70 11.28 3.25
CA ARG A 5 -10.43 12.67 3.63
C ARG A 5 -9.14 13.15 2.96
N GLY A 6 -9.23 14.31 2.29
CA GLY A 6 -8.09 15.00 1.68
C GLY A 6 -7.51 14.35 0.42
N LEU A 7 -8.09 13.27 -0.10
CA LEU A 7 -7.60 12.60 -1.31
C LEU A 7 -7.76 13.47 -2.56
N GLU A 8 -8.90 14.13 -2.73
CA GLU A 8 -9.16 15.06 -3.84
C GLU A 8 -8.22 16.27 -3.77
N LEU A 9 -8.01 16.83 -2.57
CA LEU A 9 -7.05 17.92 -2.36
C LEU A 9 -5.63 17.49 -2.74
N PHE A 10 -5.22 16.30 -2.31
CA PHE A 10 -3.93 15.73 -2.68
C PHE A 10 -3.82 15.52 -4.20
N GLY A 11 -4.84 14.95 -4.84
CA GLY A 11 -4.87 14.73 -6.29
C GLY A 11 -4.74 16.02 -7.08
N HIS A 12 -5.50 17.05 -6.73
CA HIS A 12 -5.36 18.37 -7.35
C HIS A 12 -3.97 18.97 -7.18
N HIS A 13 -3.35 18.80 -6.00
CA HIS A 13 -2.04 19.37 -5.71
C HIS A 13 -0.90 18.64 -6.43
N PHE A 14 -1.01 17.33 -6.62
CA PHE A 14 0.06 16.48 -7.15
C PHE A 14 -0.20 15.95 -8.57
N ARG A 15 -1.27 16.37 -9.26
CA ARG A 15 -1.62 15.93 -10.62
C ARG A 15 -0.48 16.06 -11.65
N ASP A 16 0.34 17.09 -11.52
CA ASP A 16 1.46 17.38 -12.44
C ASP A 16 2.74 16.63 -12.05
N PHE A 17 2.69 15.87 -10.95
CA PHE A 17 3.77 15.06 -10.39
C PHE A 17 3.41 13.57 -10.30
N ARG A 18 2.40 13.11 -11.05
CA ARG A 18 1.91 11.71 -11.02
C ARG A 18 3.00 10.67 -11.31
N ASP A 19 4.02 11.03 -12.07
CA ASP A 19 5.18 10.18 -12.36
C ASP A 19 6.18 10.07 -11.19
N ARG A 20 6.04 10.89 -10.15
CA ARG A 20 6.96 10.99 -8.99
C ARG A 20 6.52 10.15 -7.79
N TYR A 21 5.27 9.71 -7.76
CA TYR A 21 4.72 8.95 -6.64
C TYR A 21 3.72 7.88 -7.08
N VAL A 22 3.41 6.96 -6.17
CA VAL A 22 2.40 5.93 -6.35
C VAL A 22 1.61 5.76 -5.06
N LEU A 23 0.30 5.94 -5.11
CA LEU A 23 -0.59 5.57 -4.02
C LEU A 23 -0.74 4.06 -3.97
N ILE A 24 -0.64 3.51 -2.76
CA ILE A 24 -0.75 2.08 -2.50
C ILE A 24 -1.71 1.84 -1.31
N GLY A 25 -1.62 0.68 -0.69
CA GLY A 25 -2.28 0.40 0.58
C GLY A 25 -3.81 0.50 0.52
N GLY A 26 -4.40 1.07 1.56
CA GLY A 26 -5.85 1.14 1.70
C GLY A 26 -6.52 2.03 0.65
N VAL A 27 -5.89 3.16 0.32
CA VAL A 27 -6.46 4.16 -0.59
C VAL A 27 -6.49 3.65 -2.02
N ALA A 28 -5.39 3.05 -2.49
CA ALA A 28 -5.36 2.42 -3.80
C ALA A 28 -6.38 1.27 -3.91
N SER A 29 -6.58 0.50 -2.83
CA SER A 29 -7.63 -0.54 -2.79
C SER A 29 -9.03 0.07 -2.90
N ALA A 30 -9.27 1.21 -2.26
CA ALA A 30 -10.56 1.91 -2.34
C ALA A 30 -10.81 2.51 -3.72
N LEU A 31 -9.80 3.09 -4.36
CA LEU A 31 -9.87 3.59 -5.74
C LEU A 31 -10.21 2.45 -6.72
N ALA A 32 -9.48 1.33 -6.64
CA ALA A 32 -9.72 0.18 -7.52
C ALA A 32 -11.13 -0.42 -7.36
N MET A 33 -11.68 -0.44 -6.15
CA MET A 33 -13.04 -0.92 -5.89
C MET A 33 -14.11 0.07 -6.39
N GLU A 34 -13.88 1.38 -6.19
CA GLU A 34 -14.80 2.42 -6.68
C GLU A 34 -14.90 2.40 -8.21
N ASP A 35 -13.77 2.21 -8.92
CA ASP A 35 -13.74 2.07 -10.38
C ASP A 35 -14.60 0.88 -10.87
N ALA A 36 -14.78 -0.15 -10.03
CA ALA A 36 -15.64 -1.30 -10.29
C ALA A 36 -17.09 -1.14 -9.76
N GLY A 37 -17.41 0.00 -9.15
CA GLY A 37 -18.73 0.28 -8.57
C GLY A 37 -18.98 -0.36 -7.19
N ASP A 38 -17.93 -0.84 -6.53
CA ASP A 38 -17.99 -1.45 -5.21
C ASP A 38 -17.44 -0.52 -4.12
N SER A 39 -17.79 -0.79 -2.86
CA SER A 39 -17.27 -0.09 -1.70
C SER A 39 -16.10 -0.84 -1.07
N PHE A 40 -15.09 -0.13 -0.59
CA PHE A 40 -14.03 -0.69 0.24
C PHE A 40 -14.14 -0.20 1.69
N ARG A 41 -13.51 -0.93 2.62
CA ARG A 41 -13.46 -0.49 4.03
C ARG A 41 -12.82 0.90 4.13
N ALA A 42 -13.28 1.70 5.09
CA ALA A 42 -12.70 3.01 5.35
C ALA A 42 -11.19 2.89 5.65
N THR A 43 -10.43 3.84 5.10
CA THR A 43 -9.01 4.04 5.37
C THR A 43 -8.77 5.52 5.60
N LYS A 44 -7.79 5.83 6.44
CA LYS A 44 -7.42 7.22 6.78
C LYS A 44 -6.02 7.57 6.31
N ASP A 45 -5.23 6.53 6.03
CA ASP A 45 -3.80 6.63 5.77
C ASP A 45 -3.60 6.75 4.26
N LEU A 46 -2.95 7.82 3.83
CA LEU A 46 -2.42 7.95 2.47
C LEU A 46 -1.03 7.29 2.45
N ASP A 47 -0.98 6.04 2.00
CA ASP A 47 0.25 5.28 1.79
C ASP A 47 0.83 5.63 0.41
N ILE A 48 2.00 6.28 0.38
CA ILE A 48 2.62 6.81 -0.83
C ILE A 48 4.04 6.26 -0.99
N VAL A 49 4.36 5.71 -2.15
CA VAL A 49 5.73 5.33 -2.52
C VAL A 49 6.31 6.37 -3.47
N LEU A 50 7.51 6.88 -3.16
CA LEU A 50 8.24 7.76 -4.06
C LEU A 50 8.96 6.97 -5.16
N VAL A 51 8.89 7.49 -6.38
CA VAL A 51 9.64 6.99 -7.53
C VAL A 51 10.97 7.73 -7.57
N VAL A 52 11.99 7.17 -6.91
CA VAL A 52 13.27 7.86 -6.65
C VAL A 52 14.00 8.27 -7.92
N GLU A 53 13.83 7.51 -9.01
CA GLU A 53 14.41 7.78 -10.33
C GLU A 53 13.79 9.02 -11.00
N ALA A 54 12.61 9.41 -10.53
CA ALA A 54 11.84 10.52 -11.05
C ALA A 54 11.95 11.76 -10.14
N LEU A 55 12.42 11.65 -8.89
CA LEU A 55 12.41 12.78 -7.96
C LEU A 55 13.33 13.92 -8.41
N ASP A 56 12.84 15.14 -8.27
CA ASP A 56 13.59 16.37 -8.45
C ASP A 56 13.34 17.34 -7.29
N ALA A 57 14.18 18.38 -7.20
CA ALA A 57 14.07 19.38 -6.13
C ALA A 57 12.73 20.13 -6.14
N GLY A 58 12.07 20.23 -7.31
CA GLY A 58 10.77 20.87 -7.46
C GLY A 58 9.68 20.05 -6.76
N PHE A 59 9.65 18.74 -6.99
CA PHE A 59 8.74 17.85 -6.30
C PHE A 59 8.95 17.89 -4.77
N VAL A 60 10.20 17.80 -4.30
CA VAL A 60 10.50 17.80 -2.87
C VAL A 60 10.02 19.10 -2.20
N ALA A 61 10.31 20.26 -2.80
CA ALA A 61 9.85 21.54 -2.29
C ALA A 61 8.31 21.66 -2.31
N HIS A 62 7.66 21.17 -3.37
CA HIS A 62 6.21 21.16 -3.50
C HIS A 62 5.55 20.26 -2.44
N PHE A 63 6.14 19.09 -2.18
CA PHE A 63 5.67 18.17 -1.15
C PHE A 63 5.77 18.80 0.25
N TRP A 64 6.91 19.42 0.58
CA TRP A 64 7.05 20.10 1.87
C TRP A 64 6.09 21.29 2.01
N SER A 65 5.86 22.07 0.95
CA SER A 65 4.84 23.12 0.95
C SER A 65 3.45 22.56 1.25
N PHE A 66 3.12 21.35 0.78
CA PHE A 66 1.85 20.70 1.10
C PHE A 66 1.79 20.29 2.58
N ILE A 67 2.86 19.70 3.12
CA ILE A 67 2.94 19.32 4.54
C ILE A 67 2.82 20.55 5.45
N ASP A 68 3.48 21.64 5.11
CA ASP A 68 3.41 22.88 5.89
C ASP A 68 2.04 23.54 5.81
N ALA A 69 1.42 23.58 4.63
CA ALA A 69 0.08 24.13 4.45
C ALA A 69 -0.99 23.31 5.20
N GLY A 70 -0.83 21.99 5.31
CA GLY A 70 -1.70 21.14 6.13
C GLY A 70 -1.48 21.28 7.63
N GLY A 71 -0.35 21.83 8.05
CA GLY A 71 0.00 22.04 9.46
C GLY A 71 0.09 20.73 10.25
N TYR A 72 0.70 19.68 9.67
CA TYR A 72 0.91 18.40 10.35
C TYR A 72 1.75 18.58 11.62
N GLN A 73 1.14 18.25 12.76
CA GLN A 73 1.73 18.43 14.09
C GLN A 73 2.71 17.32 14.46
N ILE A 74 2.52 16.13 13.91
CA ILE A 74 3.42 15.00 14.08
C ILE A 74 4.15 14.78 12.77
N ARG A 75 5.48 14.85 12.80
CA ARG A 75 6.34 14.60 11.64
C ARG A 75 7.45 13.65 12.08
N LEU A 76 7.38 12.41 11.62
CA LEU A 76 8.32 11.37 12.03
C LEU A 76 9.14 10.87 10.84
N LYS A 77 10.39 10.49 11.11
CA LYS A 77 11.26 9.79 10.16
C LYS A 77 11.73 8.49 10.78
N GLY A 78 11.65 7.41 10.02
CA GLY A 78 12.19 6.12 10.41
C GLY A 78 12.94 5.47 9.25
N GLY A 79 13.78 4.49 9.59
CA GLY A 79 14.56 3.72 8.63
C GLY A 79 15.72 4.51 8.02
N GLU A 80 16.89 3.89 7.94
CA GLU A 80 18.02 4.45 7.19
C GLU A 80 17.91 4.11 5.70
N LYS A 81 17.53 2.86 5.37
CA LYS A 81 17.18 2.39 4.02
C LYS A 81 16.18 1.24 4.13
N PRO A 82 14.93 1.39 3.63
CA PRO A 82 14.37 2.57 3.01
C PRO A 82 14.01 3.60 4.09
N CYS A 83 13.97 4.88 3.72
CA CYS A 83 13.44 5.90 4.60
C CYS A 83 11.92 5.91 4.52
N PHE A 84 11.28 6.08 5.66
CA PHE A 84 9.85 6.30 5.73
C PHE A 84 9.53 7.50 6.60
N TYR A 85 8.53 8.26 6.17
CA TYR A 85 8.07 9.46 6.86
C TYR A 85 6.60 9.28 7.23
N ARG A 86 6.22 9.73 8.43
CA ARG A 86 4.82 9.75 8.89
C ARG A 86 4.43 11.16 9.28
N PHE A 87 3.41 11.69 8.63
CA PHE A 87 2.80 12.98 8.95
C PHE A 87 1.39 12.75 9.47
N ASP A 88 1.10 13.19 10.69
CA ASP A 88 -0.18 12.94 11.37
C ASP A 88 -0.68 14.23 12.06
N LYS A 89 -1.99 14.28 12.32
CA LYS A 89 -2.71 15.39 12.97
C LYS A 89 -2.49 16.72 12.26
N PRO A 90 -2.99 16.88 11.02
CA PRO A 90 -3.02 18.20 10.38
C PRO A 90 -3.92 19.14 11.17
N THR A 91 -3.55 20.43 11.22
CA THR A 91 -4.43 21.48 11.78
C THR A 91 -5.60 21.81 10.87
N ASP A 92 -5.45 21.58 9.56
CA ASP A 92 -6.52 21.76 8.59
C ASP A 92 -7.22 20.42 8.29
N GLU A 93 -8.53 20.36 8.53
CA GLU A 93 -9.30 19.14 8.32
C GLU A 93 -9.56 18.78 6.85
N ALA A 94 -9.29 19.70 5.92
CA ALA A 94 -9.31 19.41 4.49
C ALA A 94 -8.16 18.48 4.05
N TYR A 95 -7.07 18.41 4.82
CA TYR A 95 -5.91 17.59 4.50
C TYR A 95 -6.07 16.12 4.94
N PRO A 96 -5.34 15.19 4.29
CA PRO A 96 -5.28 13.79 4.70
C PRO A 96 -5.00 13.65 6.20
N ALA A 97 -5.76 12.80 6.89
CA ALA A 97 -5.60 12.62 8.34
C ALA A 97 -4.21 12.12 8.70
N GLN A 98 -3.65 11.23 7.88
CA GLN A 98 -2.30 10.72 7.99
C GLN A 98 -1.70 10.49 6.60
N ILE A 99 -0.42 10.83 6.44
CA ILE A 99 0.38 10.51 5.26
C ILE A 99 1.55 9.63 5.69
N GLU A 100 1.67 8.46 5.09
CA GLU A 100 2.85 7.60 5.17
C GLU A 100 3.57 7.63 3.84
N LEU A 101 4.83 8.04 3.86
CA LEU A 101 5.66 8.17 2.66
C LEU A 101 6.83 7.20 2.74
N PHE A 102 7.06 6.45 1.67
CA PHE A 102 8.11 5.45 1.56
C PHE A 102 9.09 5.81 0.44
N SER A 103 10.38 5.87 0.76
CA SER A 103 11.47 6.17 -0.18
C SER A 103 12.58 5.15 -0.06
N ARG A 104 13.01 4.58 -1.19
CA ARG A 104 14.21 3.72 -1.24
C ARG A 104 15.52 4.51 -1.11
N ALA A 105 15.49 5.81 -1.41
CA ALA A 105 16.62 6.70 -1.24
C ALA A 105 16.65 7.27 0.18
N PRO A 106 17.82 7.27 0.85
CA PRO A 106 17.96 7.80 2.21
C PRO A 106 17.63 9.30 2.31
N ASP A 107 17.85 10.03 1.22
CA ASP A 107 17.70 11.48 1.15
C ASP A 107 16.43 11.91 0.39
N GLY A 108 15.45 11.02 0.23
CA GLY A 108 14.29 11.22 -0.65
C GLY A 108 13.49 12.52 -0.41
N LEU A 109 13.55 13.07 0.80
CA LEU A 109 12.97 14.38 1.17
C LEU A 109 13.92 15.29 1.97
N ASP A 110 15.21 14.98 2.09
CA ASP A 110 16.11 15.59 3.09
C ASP A 110 16.58 17.03 2.75
N HIS A 111 15.74 17.84 2.10
CA HIS A 111 16.08 19.19 1.64
C HIS A 111 15.47 20.35 2.41
N GLU A 112 14.68 20.11 3.46
CA GLU A 112 14.29 21.21 4.36
C GLU A 112 15.17 21.24 5.60
N GLU A 113 16.11 22.21 5.63
CA GLU A 113 16.95 22.54 6.79
C GLU A 113 16.12 22.83 8.08
N ASN A 114 14.80 23.02 7.96
CA ASN A 114 13.87 23.32 9.06
C ASN A 114 12.85 22.21 9.36
N ALA A 115 12.86 21.09 8.63
CA ALA A 115 11.94 19.99 8.92
C ALA A 115 12.38 19.27 10.21
N THR A 116 11.81 19.67 11.35
CA THR A 116 12.03 19.00 12.64
C THR A 116 11.34 17.64 12.64
N LEU A 117 12.01 16.65 12.06
CA LEU A 117 11.56 15.25 12.04
C LEU A 117 12.00 14.54 13.31
N ILE A 118 11.04 13.94 14.02
CA ILE A 118 11.32 13.14 15.21
C ILE A 118 11.60 11.69 14.77
N PRO A 119 12.67 11.03 15.24
CA PRO A 119 12.91 9.63 14.95
C PRO A 119 11.76 8.74 15.44
N ILE A 120 11.35 7.77 14.63
CA ILE A 120 10.36 6.78 15.06
C ILE A 120 10.97 5.88 16.12
N PRO A 121 10.30 5.68 17.28
CA PRO A 121 10.78 4.78 18.32
C PRO A 121 11.07 3.38 17.77
N THR A 122 12.20 2.78 18.17
CA THR A 122 12.66 1.48 17.66
C THR A 122 11.70 0.31 17.94
N ASP A 123 10.79 0.48 18.90
CA ASP A 123 9.73 -0.46 19.26
C ASP A 123 8.45 -0.29 18.43
N GLU A 124 8.25 0.87 17.79
CA GLU A 124 7.28 1.05 16.70
C GLU A 124 7.91 0.49 15.41
N THR A 125 7.89 -0.85 15.32
CA THR A 125 8.48 -1.70 14.28
C THR A 125 8.43 -1.11 12.87
N VAL A 126 9.48 -1.38 12.09
CA VAL A 126 9.51 -1.27 10.62
C VAL A 126 8.14 -1.66 10.06
N SER A 127 7.44 -0.70 9.42
CA SER A 127 6.18 -0.98 8.75
C SER A 127 6.38 -2.17 7.82
N SER A 128 5.50 -3.18 7.87
CA SER A 128 5.59 -4.34 6.96
C SER A 128 5.70 -3.88 5.52
N LEU A 129 5.13 -2.72 5.19
CA LEU A 129 5.18 -2.14 3.86
C LEU A 129 6.55 -1.56 3.49
N SER A 130 7.29 -0.95 4.42
CA SER A 130 8.65 -0.47 4.14
C SER A 130 9.62 -1.63 3.92
N ALA A 131 9.46 -2.74 4.64
CA ALA A 131 10.21 -3.97 4.41
C ALA A 131 9.95 -4.57 3.02
N ILE A 132 8.68 -4.58 2.57
CA ILE A 132 8.31 -5.06 1.24
C ILE A 132 8.96 -4.21 0.14
N LEU A 133 8.98 -2.88 0.31
CA LEU A 133 9.52 -1.97 -0.70
C LEU A 133 11.05 -2.00 -0.83
N LEU A 134 11.76 -2.61 0.13
CA LEU A 134 13.18 -2.94 -0.05
C LEU A 134 13.41 -4.02 -1.10
N ASP A 135 12.45 -4.91 -1.30
CA ASP A 135 12.57 -5.98 -2.26
C ASP A 135 12.47 -5.42 -3.69
N ASP A 136 13.50 -5.70 -4.50
CA ASP A 136 13.61 -5.22 -5.88
C ASP A 136 12.48 -5.75 -6.79
N ALA A 137 12.02 -6.97 -6.54
CA ALA A 137 10.95 -7.56 -7.31
C ALA A 137 9.64 -6.82 -7.01
N TYR A 138 9.32 -6.59 -5.73
CA TYR A 138 8.11 -5.85 -5.34
C TYR A 138 8.16 -4.39 -5.79
N TYR A 139 9.30 -3.72 -5.68
CA TYR A 139 9.45 -2.35 -6.16
C TYR A 139 9.23 -2.26 -7.68
N ARG A 140 9.86 -3.16 -8.46
CA ARG A 140 9.66 -3.20 -9.91
C ARG A 140 8.21 -3.55 -10.30
N LEU A 141 7.58 -4.48 -9.56
CA LEU A 141 6.17 -4.83 -9.74
C LEU A 141 5.28 -3.60 -9.58
N LEU A 142 5.51 -2.79 -8.54
CA LEU A 142 4.80 -1.54 -8.30
C LEU A 142 5.03 -0.54 -9.43
N LEU A 143 6.28 -0.32 -9.85
CA LEU A 143 6.59 0.68 -10.87
C LEU A 143 6.01 0.34 -12.24
N THR A 144 5.99 -0.94 -12.60
CA THR A 144 5.51 -1.41 -13.92
C THR A 144 4.00 -1.54 -14.00
N GLY A 145 3.31 -1.73 -12.87
CA GLY A 145 1.85 -1.82 -12.80
C GLY A 145 1.15 -0.54 -12.36
N ARG A 146 1.81 0.63 -12.48
CA ARG A 146 1.18 1.92 -12.18
C ARG A 146 0.04 2.21 -13.13
N LEU A 147 -1.05 2.66 -12.55
CA LEU A 147 -2.20 3.25 -13.21
C LEU A 147 -2.20 4.75 -12.93
N GLU A 148 -2.68 5.52 -13.90
CA GLU A 148 -2.90 6.94 -13.73
C GLU A 148 -4.36 7.26 -14.09
N ASN A 149 -5.04 7.98 -13.20
CA ASN A 149 -6.21 8.75 -13.60
C ASN A 149 -5.79 10.22 -13.77
N GLY A 150 -6.73 11.12 -14.11
CA GLY A 150 -6.42 12.53 -14.36
C GLY A 150 -5.72 13.28 -13.22
N GLU A 151 -5.71 12.72 -12.00
CA GLU A 151 -5.23 13.40 -10.79
C GLU A 151 -4.24 12.58 -9.96
N LEU A 152 -4.31 11.25 -10.02
CA LEU A 152 -3.61 10.34 -9.13
C LEU A 152 -2.85 9.26 -9.91
N SER A 153 -1.70 8.86 -9.36
CA SER A 153 -0.97 7.65 -9.71
C SER A 153 -1.15 6.62 -8.58
N TYR A 154 -1.54 5.40 -8.93
CA TYR A 154 -1.84 4.31 -8.00
C TYR A 154 -1.58 2.95 -8.64
N ILE A 155 -1.80 1.86 -7.91
CA ILE A 155 -1.74 0.49 -8.46
C ILE A 155 -3.09 -0.23 -8.33
N GLY A 156 -3.37 -1.10 -9.29
CA GLY A 156 -4.59 -1.92 -9.34
C GLY A 156 -4.53 -3.19 -8.49
N ALA A 157 -5.61 -3.97 -8.55
CA ALA A 157 -5.75 -5.23 -7.81
C ALA A 157 -4.64 -6.25 -8.14
N ASP A 158 -4.21 -6.29 -9.40
CA ASP A 158 -3.13 -7.14 -9.91
C ASP A 158 -1.78 -6.93 -9.18
N ARG A 159 -1.51 -5.71 -8.68
CA ARG A 159 -0.31 -5.43 -7.87
C ARG A 159 -0.62 -5.35 -6.38
N LEU A 160 -1.79 -4.84 -5.98
CA LEU A 160 -2.18 -4.73 -4.58
C LEU A 160 -2.27 -6.09 -3.88
N ILE A 161 -2.75 -7.12 -4.59
CA ILE A 161 -2.88 -8.47 -4.03
C ILE A 161 -1.52 -9.03 -3.61
N PRO A 162 -0.49 -9.10 -4.48
CA PRO A 162 0.86 -9.54 -4.08
C PRO A 162 1.41 -8.80 -2.85
N PHE A 163 1.29 -7.47 -2.80
CA PHE A 163 1.74 -6.67 -1.66
C PHE A 163 1.03 -7.05 -0.36
N LYS A 164 -0.29 -7.28 -0.41
CA LYS A 164 -1.07 -7.68 0.77
C LYS A 164 -0.81 -9.13 1.18
N VAL A 165 -0.58 -10.01 0.21
CA VAL A 165 -0.14 -11.39 0.46
C VAL A 165 1.18 -11.40 1.22
N LYS A 166 2.17 -10.64 0.76
CA LYS A 166 3.45 -10.54 1.44
C LYS A 166 3.32 -10.02 2.87
N ALA A 167 2.56 -8.94 3.05
CA ALA A 167 2.28 -8.39 4.39
C ALA A 167 1.59 -9.40 5.31
N TRP A 168 0.68 -10.22 4.78
CA TRP A 168 0.02 -11.29 5.54
C TRP A 168 1.00 -12.38 5.95
N LEU A 169 1.88 -12.84 5.03
CA LEU A 169 2.90 -13.85 5.30
C LEU A 169 3.88 -13.37 6.37
N ASP A 170 4.44 -12.18 6.19
CA ASP A 170 5.44 -11.61 7.10
C ASP A 170 4.86 -11.43 8.52
N LEU A 171 3.64 -10.88 8.64
CA LEU A 171 3.00 -10.72 9.95
C LEU A 171 2.63 -12.06 10.59
N SER A 172 2.26 -13.06 9.80
CA SER A 172 1.95 -14.41 10.28
C SER A 172 3.20 -15.14 10.80
N GLU A 173 4.32 -15.01 10.09
CA GLU A 173 5.60 -15.57 10.50
C GLU A 173 6.12 -14.91 11.78
N ARG A 174 6.13 -13.56 11.84
CA ARG A 174 6.51 -12.81 13.05
C ARG A 174 5.70 -13.23 14.27
N LYS A 175 4.38 -13.37 14.10
CA LYS A 175 3.50 -13.85 15.17
C LYS A 175 3.84 -15.27 15.61
N LYS A 176 4.11 -16.17 14.66
CA LYS A 176 4.53 -17.56 14.95
C LYS A 176 5.86 -17.60 15.71
N ASN A 177 6.75 -16.66 15.43
CA ASN A 177 8.05 -16.50 16.11
C ASN A 177 7.95 -15.82 17.49
N GLY A 178 6.74 -15.50 17.96
CA GLY A 178 6.49 -14.98 19.30
C GLY A 178 6.53 -13.45 19.41
N GLU A 179 6.59 -12.73 18.30
CA GLU A 179 6.46 -11.27 18.32
C GLU A 179 5.03 -10.83 18.67
N GLN A 180 4.91 -9.66 19.31
CA GLN A 180 3.62 -9.05 19.67
C GLN A 180 2.93 -8.48 18.43
N VAL A 181 2.26 -9.35 17.66
CA VAL A 181 1.49 -8.98 16.47
C VAL A 181 0.00 -9.18 16.73
N GLU A 182 -0.79 -8.11 16.57
CA GLU A 182 -2.24 -8.24 16.71
C GLU A 182 -2.85 -9.01 15.53
N SER A 183 -3.61 -10.07 15.83
CA SER A 183 -4.32 -10.90 14.83
C SER A 183 -5.26 -10.11 13.92
N LYS A 184 -5.74 -8.94 14.35
CA LYS A 184 -6.58 -8.07 13.52
C LYS A 184 -5.82 -7.51 12.31
N HIS A 185 -4.52 -7.23 12.46
CA HIS A 185 -3.69 -6.68 11.39
C HIS A 185 -3.40 -7.74 10.32
N ILE A 186 -3.12 -8.98 10.74
CA ILE A 186 -2.98 -10.13 9.84
C ILE A 186 -4.28 -10.33 9.04
N ARG A 187 -5.43 -10.50 9.73
CA ARG A 187 -6.73 -10.71 9.08
C ARG A 187 -7.12 -9.59 8.12
N LYS A 188 -6.73 -8.33 8.40
CA LYS A 188 -6.97 -7.19 7.51
C LYS A 188 -6.38 -7.42 6.12
N HIS A 189 -5.11 -7.85 6.03
CA HIS A 189 -4.45 -8.08 4.75
C HIS A 189 -5.09 -9.23 3.97
N ARG A 190 -5.39 -10.34 4.64
CA ARG A 190 -6.14 -11.46 4.04
C ARG A 190 -7.49 -10.99 3.49
N ASN A 191 -8.30 -10.31 4.30
CA ASN A 191 -9.63 -9.86 3.89
C ASN A 191 -9.56 -8.88 2.71
N ASP A 192 -8.55 -8.00 2.69
CA ASP A 192 -8.32 -7.11 1.56
C ASP A 192 -7.97 -7.90 0.28
N VAL A 193 -7.17 -8.98 0.36
CA VAL A 193 -6.90 -9.87 -0.79
C VAL A 193 -8.19 -10.50 -1.31
N LEU A 194 -9.03 -11.04 -0.40
CA LEU A 194 -10.31 -11.65 -0.76
C LEU A 194 -11.24 -10.66 -1.47
N ALA A 195 -11.31 -9.42 -0.99
CA ALA A 195 -12.12 -8.37 -1.60
C ALA A 195 -11.60 -7.98 -2.99
N LEU A 196 -10.28 -7.76 -3.12
CA LEU A 196 -9.67 -7.36 -4.38
C LEU A 196 -9.67 -8.47 -5.45
N THR A 197 -9.76 -9.74 -5.04
CA THR A 197 -9.86 -10.87 -5.98
C THR A 197 -11.06 -10.70 -6.93
N GLY A 198 -12.13 -10.03 -6.47
CA GLY A 198 -13.30 -9.68 -7.28
C GLY A 198 -13.00 -8.82 -8.51
N LEU A 199 -11.90 -8.07 -8.49
CA LEU A 199 -11.51 -7.09 -9.51
C LEU A 199 -10.59 -7.65 -10.60
N LEU A 200 -10.05 -8.86 -10.42
CA LEU A 200 -9.14 -9.47 -11.40
C LEU A 200 -9.87 -9.77 -12.71
N ASP A 201 -9.39 -9.29 -13.83
CA ASP A 201 -10.06 -9.36 -15.13
C ASP A 201 -9.83 -10.69 -15.89
N GLY A 202 -9.08 -11.62 -15.30
CA GLY A 202 -8.71 -12.90 -15.90
C GLY A 202 -7.48 -12.84 -16.82
N VAL A 203 -6.86 -11.66 -16.97
CA VAL A 203 -5.57 -11.54 -17.64
C VAL A 203 -4.47 -12.00 -16.69
N VAL A 204 -3.65 -12.93 -17.15
CA VAL A 204 -2.53 -13.45 -16.35
C VAL A 204 -1.52 -12.33 -16.12
N THR A 205 -1.29 -12.04 -14.84
CA THR A 205 -0.27 -11.12 -14.37
C THR A 205 1.02 -11.87 -14.14
N GLU A 206 2.01 -11.61 -14.99
CA GLU A 206 3.36 -12.16 -14.85
C GLU A 206 4.00 -11.64 -13.54
N LEU A 207 4.50 -12.58 -12.73
CA LEU A 207 5.16 -12.31 -11.46
C LEU A 207 6.62 -12.79 -11.50
N PRO A 208 7.56 -12.03 -10.93
CA PRO A 208 8.90 -12.54 -10.63
C PRO A 208 8.84 -13.79 -9.74
N GLU A 209 9.83 -14.68 -9.86
CA GLU A 209 9.85 -15.97 -9.14
C GLU A 209 9.66 -15.83 -7.62
N SER A 210 10.27 -14.81 -6.99
CA SER A 210 10.11 -14.56 -5.55
C SER A 210 8.67 -14.24 -5.16
N ILE A 211 8.01 -13.37 -5.91
CA ILE A 211 6.60 -12.99 -5.67
C ILE A 211 5.68 -14.16 -6.00
N MET A 212 5.97 -14.91 -7.06
CA MET A 212 5.24 -16.13 -7.38
C MET A 212 5.32 -17.16 -6.24
N ALA A 213 6.48 -17.30 -5.59
CA ALA A 213 6.65 -18.18 -4.44
C ALA A 213 5.82 -17.73 -3.24
N ASP A 214 5.82 -16.42 -2.92
CA ASP A 214 4.96 -15.85 -1.89
C ASP A 214 3.47 -16.13 -2.17
N MET A 215 3.02 -15.91 -3.41
CA MET A 215 1.65 -16.16 -3.82
C MET A 215 1.26 -17.64 -3.70
N LYS A 216 2.15 -18.57 -4.09
CA LYS A 216 1.94 -20.02 -3.92
C LYS A 216 1.81 -20.41 -2.45
N LEU A 217 2.70 -19.89 -1.60
CA LEU A 217 2.64 -20.14 -0.15
C LEU A 217 1.33 -19.61 0.45
N PHE A 218 0.88 -18.44 0.02
CA PHE A 218 -0.42 -17.91 0.45
C PHE A 218 -1.57 -18.83 0.05
N LEU A 219 -1.61 -19.32 -1.20
CA LEU A 219 -2.65 -20.25 -1.65
C LEU A 219 -2.62 -21.59 -0.91
N GLU A 220 -1.45 -22.07 -0.50
CA GLU A 220 -1.31 -23.27 0.33
C GLU A 220 -1.89 -23.07 1.74
N LEU A 221 -1.66 -21.91 2.34
CA LEU A 221 -2.07 -21.62 3.72
C LEU A 221 -3.51 -21.12 3.84
N LEU A 222 -4.03 -20.46 2.81
CA LEU A 222 -5.36 -19.83 2.82
C LEU A 222 -6.52 -20.78 3.17
N PRO A 223 -6.56 -22.06 2.73
CA PRO A 223 -7.62 -22.99 3.10
C PRO A 223 -7.76 -23.25 4.59
N ALA A 224 -6.69 -23.08 5.37
CA ALA A 224 -6.70 -23.27 6.82
C ALA A 224 -7.26 -22.05 7.58
N GLU A 225 -7.46 -20.93 6.90
CA GLU A 225 -7.98 -19.71 7.50
C GLU A 225 -9.49 -19.76 7.71
N ASP A 226 -9.93 -19.33 8.89
CA ASP A 226 -11.36 -19.11 9.17
C ASP A 226 -11.81 -17.78 8.56
N VAL A 227 -12.67 -17.89 7.52
CA VAL A 227 -13.15 -16.76 6.73
C VAL A 227 -14.68 -16.76 6.69
N ASP A 228 -15.27 -15.70 7.26
CA ASP A 228 -16.70 -15.41 7.12
C ASP A 228 -16.94 -14.51 5.90
N PHE A 229 -17.19 -15.13 4.74
CA PHE A 229 -17.49 -14.41 3.49
C PHE A 229 -18.75 -13.55 3.59
N LYS A 230 -19.73 -13.91 4.43
CA LYS A 230 -20.94 -13.12 4.62
C LYS A 230 -20.62 -11.83 5.39
N GLN A 231 -19.80 -11.92 6.43
CA GLN A 231 -19.35 -10.74 7.17
C GLN A 231 -18.53 -9.78 6.29
N LEU A 232 -17.82 -10.31 5.30
CA LEU A 232 -17.08 -9.52 4.30
C LEU A 232 -17.95 -9.00 3.15
N ASN A 233 -19.25 -9.30 3.11
CA ASN A 233 -20.16 -8.99 2.01
C ASN A 233 -19.72 -9.56 0.65
N LEU A 234 -18.96 -10.67 0.64
CA LEU A 234 -18.46 -11.30 -0.58
C LEU A 234 -19.39 -12.45 -1.00
N LYS A 235 -19.95 -12.36 -2.21
CA LYS A 235 -20.78 -13.42 -2.81
C LYS A 235 -19.94 -14.48 -3.52
N THR A 236 -19.00 -15.07 -2.78
CA THR A 236 -18.04 -16.07 -3.28
C THR A 236 -17.75 -17.13 -2.21
N ASN A 237 -16.85 -18.06 -2.50
CA ASN A 237 -16.37 -19.06 -1.55
C ASN A 237 -14.85 -19.25 -1.69
N MET A 238 -14.26 -20.02 -0.77
CA MET A 238 -12.82 -20.24 -0.73
C MET A 238 -12.25 -20.86 -2.01
N ALA A 239 -12.91 -21.88 -2.56
CA ALA A 239 -12.43 -22.55 -3.78
C ALA A 239 -12.40 -21.58 -4.96
N THR A 240 -13.47 -20.80 -5.17
CA THR A 240 -13.54 -19.80 -6.24
C THR A 240 -12.49 -18.70 -6.10
N ILE A 241 -12.15 -18.29 -4.87
CA ILE A 241 -11.05 -17.33 -4.64
C ILE A 241 -9.71 -17.94 -5.04
N ILE A 242 -9.42 -19.16 -4.58
CA ILE A 242 -8.16 -19.85 -4.85
C ILE A 242 -8.00 -20.06 -6.36
N ASP A 243 -9.05 -20.52 -7.05
CA ASP A 243 -9.04 -20.74 -8.49
C ASP A 243 -8.76 -19.43 -9.23
N ARG A 244 -9.47 -18.34 -8.90
CA ARG A 244 -9.31 -17.05 -9.57
C ARG A 244 -7.92 -16.44 -9.33
N LEU A 245 -7.38 -16.55 -8.12
CA LEU A 245 -6.00 -16.13 -7.83
C LEU A 245 -5.00 -17.02 -8.60
N GLY A 246 -5.24 -18.33 -8.66
CA GLY A 246 -4.41 -19.27 -9.40
C GLY A 246 -4.34 -18.94 -10.88
N GLU A 247 -5.49 -18.70 -11.52
CA GLU A 247 -5.59 -18.31 -12.92
C GLU A 247 -4.94 -16.95 -13.18
N SER A 248 -5.29 -15.93 -12.40
CA SER A 248 -4.84 -14.55 -12.64
C SER A 248 -3.35 -14.33 -12.42
N PHE A 249 -2.67 -15.21 -11.71
CA PHE A 249 -1.24 -15.12 -11.43
C PHE A 249 -0.42 -16.31 -11.98
N GLY A 250 -1.02 -17.15 -12.83
CA GLY A 250 -0.34 -18.27 -13.48
C GLY A 250 0.18 -19.33 -12.51
N LEU A 251 -0.54 -19.57 -11.41
CA LEU A 251 -0.13 -20.46 -10.31
C LEU A 251 -0.80 -21.83 -10.37
N THR A 252 -1.73 -22.04 -11.31
CA THR A 252 -2.35 -23.34 -11.53
C THR A 252 -1.30 -24.36 -11.99
N THR A 253 -1.09 -25.39 -11.19
CA THR A 253 -0.39 -26.60 -11.62
C THR A 253 -1.18 -27.23 -12.77
N ALA A 254 -0.49 -27.47 -13.89
CA ALA A 254 -0.97 -28.37 -14.94
C ALA A 254 -1.26 -29.79 -14.39
#